data_AF-A0A034VVR4-F1
#
_entry.id   AF-A0A034VVR4-F1
#
_cell.length_a   1.000
_cell.length_b   1.000
_cell.length_c   1.000
_cell.angle_alpha   90.00
_cell.angle_beta   90.00
_cell.angle_gamma   90.00
#
_symmetry.space_group_name_H-M   'P 1'
#
loop_
_entity.id
_entity.type
_entity.pdbx_description
1 polymer ?
#
loop_
_entity_poly.entity_id
_entity_poly.type
_entity_poly.pdbx_seq_one_letter_code
_entity_poly.pdbx_strand_id
1 'polypeptide(L)'
;MASSLLLSSLLVVLALIGSSNAAPNGRIVGGVDADIGQFPHQVSLQREDGSHTCGASIISENYLLTAAHCVVVGNGIEPYPAKYFQVRVGSIQRTVGGQLLKLKRILVNKAYGNFLNDVALLELEKPLVFTANIQAIELAEEEVPTGEDVIISGWGRLYTNGPIPYRMQWNTLKALTVDECEEAIGMGDDSLICLAHQANNGACNGDSGGPATYKGKLVGVAGFVVGGCGSTYPDGYAKVAYHRAWIRENAGV
;
A
#
# COMPACT_ATOMS: atom_id res chain seq x y z
N MET A 1 25.33 -21.72 74.04
CA MET A 1 24.41 -20.95 73.15
C MET A 1 25.00 -20.98 71.75
N ALA A 2 24.17 -20.81 70.72
CA ALA A 2 24.52 -20.75 69.28
C ALA A 2 25.08 -22.05 68.66
N SER A 3 24.24 -22.71 67.85
CA SER A 3 24.63 -23.70 66.86
C SER A 3 25.28 -23.03 65.64
N SER A 4 26.15 -23.75 64.92
CA SER A 4 26.64 -23.36 63.59
C SER A 4 26.59 -24.54 62.63
N LEU A 5 25.43 -24.73 61.99
CA LEU A 5 25.26 -25.66 60.86
C LEU A 5 25.71 -24.95 59.58
N LEU A 6 26.83 -25.38 59.00
CA LEU A 6 27.25 -24.97 57.67
C LEU A 6 26.49 -25.80 56.61
N LEU A 7 25.34 -25.29 56.14
CA LEU A 7 24.77 -25.73 54.86
C LEU A 7 25.42 -24.93 53.72
N SER A 8 26.29 -25.58 52.96
CA SER A 8 26.77 -25.05 51.67
C SER A 8 25.70 -25.30 50.60
N SER A 9 24.76 -24.35 50.45
CA SER A 9 23.77 -24.37 49.37
C SER A 9 24.43 -24.06 48.02
N LEU A 10 24.56 -25.09 47.18
CA LEU A 10 25.07 -24.98 45.82
C LEU A 10 24.06 -24.23 44.92
N LEU A 11 24.31 -22.95 44.63
CA LEU A 11 23.51 -22.18 43.69
C LEU A 11 23.79 -22.66 42.25
N VAL A 12 22.95 -23.56 41.75
CA VAL A 12 22.87 -23.87 40.31
C VAL A 12 22.16 -22.72 39.63
N VAL A 13 22.92 -21.82 39.01
CA VAL A 13 22.38 -20.76 38.16
C VAL A 13 21.95 -21.38 36.84
N LEU A 14 20.67 -21.75 36.74
CA LEU A 14 20.06 -22.16 35.48
C LEU A 14 19.93 -20.92 34.59
N ALA A 15 20.84 -20.78 33.63
CA ALA A 15 20.74 -19.76 32.60
C ALA A 15 19.51 -20.06 31.72
N LEU A 16 18.42 -19.34 31.96
CA LEU A 16 17.26 -19.33 31.07
C LEU A 16 17.70 -18.70 29.74
N ILE A 17 18.05 -19.55 28.78
CA ILE A 17 18.21 -19.14 27.37
C ILE A 17 16.81 -18.80 26.87
N GLY A 18 16.45 -17.52 27.01
CA GLY A 18 15.25 -16.97 26.40
C GLY A 18 15.41 -17.03 24.89
N SER A 19 14.82 -18.05 24.26
CA SER A 19 14.69 -18.13 22.81
C SER A 19 13.77 -16.99 22.34
N SER A 20 14.36 -15.83 22.10
CA SER A 20 13.69 -14.73 21.40
C SER A 20 13.41 -15.19 19.97
N ASN A 21 12.23 -15.77 19.76
CA ASN A 21 11.65 -15.94 18.44
C ASN A 21 11.35 -14.54 17.87
N ALA A 22 12.40 -13.90 17.34
CA ALA A 22 12.24 -12.74 16.48
C ALA A 22 11.51 -13.20 15.22
N ALA A 23 10.20 -12.96 15.19
CA ALA A 23 9.39 -13.17 14.00
C ALA A 23 9.98 -12.35 12.82
N PRO A 24 9.87 -12.83 11.57
CA PRO A 24 10.41 -12.11 10.43
C PRO A 24 9.67 -10.79 10.21
N ASN A 25 10.34 -9.67 10.46
CA ASN A 25 9.84 -8.32 10.17
C ASN A 25 9.83 -8.06 8.65
N GLY A 26 8.73 -8.40 7.97
CA GLY A 26 8.45 -8.04 6.56
C GLY A 26 8.12 -6.54 6.40
N ARG A 27 8.21 -5.92 5.20
CA ARG A 27 7.87 -4.48 5.02
C ARG A 27 7.51 -3.95 3.60
N ILE A 28 6.61 -3.01 3.26
CA ILE A 28 5.72 -2.05 3.99
C ILE A 28 6.23 -1.73 5.38
N VAL A 29 6.91 -0.60 5.62
CA VAL A 29 7.70 -0.37 6.85
C VAL A 29 6.93 -0.87 8.09
N GLY A 30 7.57 -1.73 8.90
CA GLY A 30 6.99 -2.36 10.10
C GLY A 30 6.01 -3.53 9.90
N GLY A 31 5.66 -3.89 8.65
CA GLY A 31 4.63 -4.87 8.32
C GLY A 31 5.02 -6.36 8.40
N VAL A 32 4.30 -7.18 7.65
CA VAL A 32 4.54 -8.63 7.54
C VAL A 32 4.28 -9.16 6.12
N ASP A 33 4.85 -10.33 5.80
CA ASP A 33 4.60 -11.06 4.57
C ASP A 33 3.09 -11.31 4.36
N ALA A 34 2.56 -10.96 3.19
CA ALA A 34 1.19 -11.28 2.81
C ALA A 34 1.03 -12.76 2.44
N ASP A 35 -0.13 -13.34 2.73
CA ASP A 35 -0.50 -14.69 2.34
C ASP A 35 -1.04 -14.80 0.91
N ILE A 36 -0.95 -16.00 0.32
CA ILE A 36 -1.46 -16.27 -1.03
C ILE A 36 -2.98 -16.05 -1.02
N GLY A 37 -3.46 -15.14 -1.88
CA GLY A 37 -4.89 -14.81 -1.98
C GLY A 37 -5.40 -13.83 -0.92
N GLN A 38 -4.55 -13.32 -0.02
CA GLN A 38 -4.97 -12.36 1.01
C GLN A 38 -5.45 -11.02 0.42
N PHE A 39 -4.75 -10.53 -0.61
CA PHE A 39 -5.07 -9.29 -1.33
C PHE A 39 -5.27 -9.56 -2.82
N PRO A 40 -6.38 -10.20 -3.22
CA PRO A 40 -6.59 -10.66 -4.61
C PRO A 40 -6.85 -9.50 -5.59
N HIS A 41 -7.03 -8.28 -5.08
CA HIS A 41 -7.13 -7.04 -5.85
C HIS A 41 -5.78 -6.34 -6.06
N GLN A 42 -4.69 -6.77 -5.41
CA GLN A 42 -3.39 -6.11 -5.52
C GLN A 42 -2.80 -6.32 -6.92
N VAL A 43 -2.27 -5.23 -7.46
CA VAL A 43 -1.52 -5.21 -8.72
C VAL A 43 -0.11 -4.66 -8.49
N SER A 44 0.87 -5.26 -9.15
CA SER A 44 2.19 -4.66 -9.36
C SER A 44 2.19 -3.94 -10.72
N LEU A 45 2.23 -2.62 -10.73
CA LEU A 45 2.51 -1.84 -11.94
C LEU A 45 4.02 -1.91 -12.23
N GLN A 46 4.36 -2.28 -13.45
CA GLN A 46 5.72 -2.52 -13.90
C GLN A 46 6.03 -1.71 -15.16
N ARG A 47 7.28 -1.27 -15.31
CA ARG A 47 7.79 -0.73 -16.58
C ARG A 47 7.96 -1.88 -17.60
N GLU A 48 8.24 -1.52 -18.85
CA GLU A 48 8.44 -2.45 -19.97
C GLU A 48 9.53 -3.51 -19.70
N ASP A 49 10.56 -3.18 -18.91
CA ASP A 49 11.63 -4.10 -18.48
C ASP A 49 11.22 -5.07 -17.34
N GLY A 50 9.99 -4.98 -16.84
CA GLY A 50 9.49 -5.76 -15.70
C GLY A 50 9.88 -5.21 -14.33
N SER A 51 10.56 -4.06 -14.26
CA SER A 51 10.83 -3.38 -13.00
C SER A 51 9.54 -2.84 -12.39
N HIS A 52 9.32 -3.15 -11.10
CA HIS A 52 8.17 -2.63 -10.35
C HIS A 52 8.38 -1.15 -10.05
N THR A 53 7.36 -0.34 -10.34
CA THR A 53 7.41 1.12 -10.15
C THR A 53 6.36 1.64 -9.17
N CYS A 54 5.19 0.99 -9.08
CA CYS A 54 4.04 1.40 -8.28
C CYS A 54 3.09 0.21 -8.04
N GLY A 55 2.18 0.33 -7.09
CA GLY A 55 0.98 -0.50 -6.97
C GLY A 55 -0.17 -0.05 -7.88
N ALA A 56 -1.18 -0.90 -7.98
CA ALA A 56 -2.53 -0.56 -8.45
C ALA A 56 -3.55 -1.52 -7.79
N SER A 57 -4.84 -1.24 -7.96
CA SER A 57 -5.96 -2.04 -7.44
C SER A 57 -6.88 -2.47 -8.57
N ILE A 58 -7.30 -3.74 -8.61
CA ILE A 58 -8.33 -4.23 -9.54
C ILE A 58 -9.68 -3.67 -9.12
N ILE A 59 -10.36 -2.92 -10.00
CA ILE A 59 -11.70 -2.35 -9.72
C ILE A 59 -12.79 -2.95 -10.62
N SER A 60 -12.41 -3.52 -11.77
CA SER A 60 -13.28 -4.36 -12.60
C SER A 60 -12.46 -5.34 -13.43
N GLU A 61 -13.11 -6.14 -14.28
CA GLU A 61 -12.43 -6.99 -15.26
C GLU A 61 -11.55 -6.18 -16.22
N ASN A 62 -11.91 -4.93 -16.53
CA ASN A 62 -11.26 -4.13 -17.58
C ASN A 62 -10.39 -2.98 -17.04
N TYR A 63 -10.61 -2.55 -15.79
CA TYR A 63 -9.98 -1.36 -15.22
C TYR A 63 -9.27 -1.63 -13.90
N LEU A 64 -8.12 -0.98 -13.75
CA LEU A 64 -7.36 -0.88 -12.52
C LEU A 64 -7.25 0.58 -12.08
N LEU A 65 -7.23 0.85 -10.78
CA LEU A 65 -6.99 2.17 -10.19
C LEU A 65 -5.56 2.27 -9.65
N THR A 66 -4.86 3.37 -9.96
CA THR A 66 -3.51 3.69 -9.46
C THR A 66 -3.38 5.19 -9.23
N ALA A 67 -2.21 5.66 -8.79
CA ALA A 67 -1.91 7.08 -8.63
C ALA A 67 -1.53 7.70 -9.99
N ALA A 68 -1.87 8.97 -10.21
CA ALA A 68 -1.53 9.68 -11.44
C ALA A 68 -0.01 9.89 -11.57
N HIS A 69 0.68 10.22 -10.46
CA HIS A 69 2.13 10.44 -10.45
C HIS A 69 2.94 9.21 -10.94
N CYS A 70 2.39 8.00 -10.84
CA CYS A 70 3.02 6.78 -11.34
C CYS A 70 3.14 6.74 -12.88
N VAL A 71 2.25 7.43 -13.59
CA VAL A 71 1.97 7.21 -15.02
C VAL A 71 2.03 8.46 -15.91
N VAL A 72 2.34 9.63 -15.35
CA VAL A 72 2.49 10.89 -16.10
C VAL A 72 3.93 11.19 -16.55
N VAL A 73 4.06 12.05 -17.56
CA VAL A 73 5.32 12.64 -18.06
C VAL A 73 5.31 14.17 -17.99
N GLY A 74 6.51 14.76 -18.09
CA GLY A 74 6.69 16.19 -18.38
C GLY A 74 6.17 17.10 -17.29
N ASN A 75 5.23 17.98 -17.64
CA ASN A 75 4.58 18.91 -16.71
C ASN A 75 3.51 18.26 -15.82
N GLY A 76 3.38 16.93 -15.85
CA GLY A 76 2.68 16.16 -14.82
C GLY A 76 1.23 15.79 -15.12
N ILE A 77 0.66 16.10 -16.29
CA ILE A 77 -0.73 15.73 -16.63
C ILE A 77 -0.85 14.80 -17.85
N GLU A 78 0.15 14.79 -18.72
CA GLU A 78 0.15 13.93 -19.90
C GLU A 78 0.55 12.49 -19.52
N PRO A 79 -0.24 11.46 -19.88
CA PRO A 79 0.14 10.08 -19.61
C PRO A 79 1.31 9.61 -20.50
N TYR A 80 2.20 8.81 -19.94
CA TYR A 80 3.09 7.95 -20.72
C TYR A 80 2.27 7.08 -21.69
N PRO A 81 2.77 6.80 -22.91
CA PRO A 81 2.21 5.76 -23.77
C PRO A 81 2.08 4.41 -23.05
N ALA A 82 0.88 3.84 -23.07
CA ALA A 82 0.52 2.63 -22.31
C ALA A 82 1.47 1.43 -22.51
N LYS A 83 2.09 1.32 -23.69
CA LYS A 83 3.11 0.30 -24.03
C LYS A 83 4.34 0.28 -23.11
N TYR A 84 4.66 1.39 -22.43
CA TYR A 84 5.79 1.46 -21.50
C TYR A 84 5.51 0.83 -20.13
N PHE A 85 4.29 0.31 -19.94
CA PHE A 85 3.87 -0.39 -18.74
C PHE A 85 3.25 -1.75 -19.05
N GLN A 86 3.37 -2.62 -18.06
CA GLN A 86 2.61 -3.85 -17.92
C GLN A 86 2.20 -4.00 -16.46
N VAL A 87 1.25 -4.88 -16.18
CA VAL A 87 0.78 -5.15 -14.83
C VAL A 87 0.90 -6.64 -14.50
N ARG A 88 1.29 -6.95 -13.26
CA ARG A 88 1.24 -8.30 -12.70
C ARG A 88 0.12 -8.40 -11.68
N VAL A 89 -0.75 -9.39 -11.86
CA VAL A 89 -1.88 -9.70 -10.97
C VAL A 89 -1.85 -11.16 -10.54
N GLY A 90 -2.51 -11.51 -9.44
CA GLY A 90 -2.63 -12.91 -9.00
C GLY A 90 -1.34 -13.55 -8.50
N SER A 91 -0.38 -12.74 -8.06
CA SER A 91 0.85 -13.21 -7.42
C SER A 91 1.22 -12.30 -6.26
N ILE A 92 1.65 -12.91 -5.16
CA ILE A 92 2.31 -12.20 -4.06
C ILE A 92 3.82 -12.02 -4.32
N GLN A 93 4.38 -12.66 -5.35
CA GLN A 93 5.79 -12.53 -5.71
C GLN A 93 5.92 -11.47 -6.81
N ARG A 94 6.73 -10.43 -6.55
CA ARG A 94 6.82 -9.22 -7.39
C ARG A 94 7.23 -9.50 -8.84
N THR A 95 8.10 -10.49 -9.06
CA THR A 95 8.73 -10.73 -10.38
C THR A 95 8.29 -12.02 -11.06
N VAL A 96 7.55 -12.91 -10.40
CA VAL A 96 7.16 -14.23 -10.94
C VAL A 96 5.74 -14.63 -10.54
N GLY A 97 5.19 -15.63 -11.21
CA GLY A 97 3.83 -16.13 -10.97
C GLY A 97 2.74 -15.13 -11.39
N GLY A 98 1.48 -15.53 -11.19
CA GLY A 98 0.33 -14.74 -11.59
C GLY A 98 0.24 -14.55 -13.11
N GLN A 99 -0.39 -13.46 -13.55
CA GLN A 99 -0.54 -13.09 -14.95
C GLN A 99 0.14 -11.76 -15.24
N LEU A 100 0.86 -11.67 -16.36
CA LEU A 100 1.34 -10.41 -16.93
C LEU A 100 0.37 -9.94 -18.01
N LEU A 101 -0.08 -8.69 -17.90
CA LEU A 101 -1.08 -8.11 -18.78
C LEU A 101 -0.61 -6.75 -19.32
N LYS A 102 -1.03 -6.45 -20.54
CA LYS A 102 -0.75 -5.19 -21.23
C LYS A 102 -1.86 -4.18 -21.00
N LEU A 103 -1.50 -2.91 -21.07
CA LEU A 103 -2.44 -1.79 -20.98
C LEU A 103 -2.84 -1.33 -22.39
N LYS A 104 -4.14 -1.10 -22.59
CA LYS A 104 -4.74 -0.51 -23.79
C LYS A 104 -4.60 1.02 -23.80
N ARG A 105 -4.92 1.66 -22.67
CA ARG A 105 -4.73 3.10 -22.43
C ARG A 105 -4.59 3.40 -20.94
N ILE A 106 -4.08 4.59 -20.66
CA ILE A 106 -4.01 5.18 -19.33
C ILE A 106 -4.89 6.43 -19.36
N LEU A 107 -5.77 6.60 -18.36
CA LEU A 107 -6.60 7.79 -18.17
C LEU A 107 -6.18 8.47 -16.88
N VAL A 108 -5.57 9.64 -16.98
CA VAL A 108 -5.22 10.48 -15.83
C VAL A 108 -6.40 11.37 -15.48
N ASN A 109 -6.68 11.58 -14.19
CA ASN A 109 -7.67 12.57 -13.78
C ASN A 109 -7.21 13.97 -14.24
N LYS A 110 -8.03 14.67 -15.02
CA LYS A 110 -7.69 15.99 -15.58
C LYS A 110 -7.56 17.10 -14.53
N ALA A 111 -8.05 16.87 -13.30
CA ALA A 111 -7.82 17.75 -12.16
C ALA A 111 -6.47 17.51 -11.46
N TYR A 112 -5.71 16.48 -11.87
CA TYR A 112 -4.36 16.23 -11.39
C TYR A 112 -3.40 17.36 -11.81
N GLY A 113 -2.38 17.58 -10.99
CA GLY A 113 -1.44 18.71 -11.08
C GLY A 113 -0.72 18.96 -9.75
N ASN A 114 -1.31 18.50 -8.65
CA ASN A 114 -0.68 18.29 -7.35
C ASN A 114 -1.22 16.99 -6.73
N PHE A 115 -0.84 16.69 -5.48
CA PHE A 115 -1.20 15.47 -4.75
C PHE A 115 -2.71 15.29 -4.47
N LEU A 116 -3.55 16.31 -4.60
CA LEU A 116 -4.98 16.26 -4.23
C LEU A 116 -5.81 15.40 -5.19
N ASN A 117 -5.47 15.37 -6.47
CA ASN A 117 -6.23 14.65 -7.50
C ASN A 117 -5.44 13.48 -8.09
N ASP A 118 -4.59 12.86 -7.27
CA ASP A 118 -3.58 11.88 -7.67
C ASP A 118 -4.17 10.48 -7.94
N VAL A 119 -5.07 10.39 -8.93
CA VAL A 119 -5.71 9.15 -9.37
C VAL A 119 -5.67 9.00 -10.89
N ALA A 120 -5.40 7.78 -11.34
CA ALA A 120 -5.42 7.37 -12.74
C ALA A 120 -5.99 5.96 -12.91
N LEU A 121 -6.61 5.73 -14.07
CA LEU A 121 -7.16 4.45 -14.48
C LEU A 121 -6.27 3.80 -15.54
N LEU A 122 -6.08 2.50 -15.41
CA LEU A 122 -5.39 1.66 -16.39
C LEU A 122 -6.44 0.76 -17.05
N GLU A 123 -6.71 0.95 -18.34
CA GLU A 123 -7.56 0.03 -19.10
C GLU A 123 -6.69 -1.12 -19.62
N LEU A 124 -7.10 -2.36 -19.37
CA LEU A 124 -6.41 -3.56 -19.84
C LEU A 124 -6.64 -3.81 -21.34
N GLU A 125 -5.67 -4.42 -22.03
CA GLU A 125 -5.84 -4.87 -23.42
C GLU A 125 -6.84 -6.02 -23.54
N LYS A 126 -7.00 -6.81 -22.48
CA LYS A 126 -7.95 -7.93 -22.37
C LYS A 126 -8.54 -7.95 -20.96
N PRO A 127 -9.83 -8.30 -20.80
CA PRO A 127 -10.45 -8.42 -19.49
C PRO A 127 -9.77 -9.52 -18.65
N LEU A 128 -9.75 -9.30 -17.34
CA LEU A 128 -9.37 -10.31 -16.35
C LEU A 128 -10.39 -11.45 -16.32
N VAL A 129 -9.89 -12.66 -16.10
CA VAL A 129 -10.72 -13.76 -15.60
C VAL A 129 -10.50 -13.83 -14.09
N PHE A 130 -11.56 -13.59 -13.32
CA PHE A 130 -11.48 -13.63 -11.85
C PHE A 130 -11.24 -15.06 -11.34
N THR A 131 -10.46 -15.16 -10.27
CA THR A 131 -10.03 -16.41 -9.61
C THR A 131 -9.90 -16.19 -8.10
N ALA A 132 -9.58 -17.22 -7.31
CA ALA A 132 -9.31 -17.04 -5.88
C ALA A 132 -8.20 -16.01 -5.58
N ASN A 133 -7.27 -15.77 -6.51
CA ASN A 133 -6.15 -14.84 -6.35
C ASN A 133 -6.31 -13.53 -7.17
N ILE A 134 -7.40 -13.38 -7.94
CA ILE A 134 -7.65 -12.23 -8.82
C ILE A 134 -9.12 -11.85 -8.68
N GLN A 135 -9.40 -10.77 -7.96
CA GLN A 135 -10.75 -10.25 -7.70
C GLN A 135 -10.73 -8.72 -7.74
N ALA A 136 -11.84 -8.11 -8.12
CA ALA A 136 -12.02 -6.68 -7.91
C ALA A 136 -12.24 -6.35 -6.41
N ILE A 137 -11.86 -5.15 -6.00
CA ILE A 137 -12.24 -4.56 -4.70
C ILE A 137 -13.34 -3.52 -4.92
N GLU A 138 -14.32 -3.47 -4.01
CA GLU A 138 -15.39 -2.47 -4.05
C GLU A 138 -14.85 -1.08 -3.70
N LEU A 139 -15.28 -0.04 -4.42
CA LEU A 139 -14.94 1.35 -4.08
C LEU A 139 -15.75 1.83 -2.88
N ALA A 140 -15.09 2.39 -1.86
CA ALA A 140 -15.76 2.99 -0.72
C ALA A 140 -16.71 4.12 -1.13
N GLU A 141 -17.84 4.22 -0.44
CA GLU A 141 -18.89 5.22 -0.69
C GLU A 141 -18.88 6.34 0.35
N GLU A 142 -18.35 6.04 1.53
CA GLU A 142 -18.31 6.88 2.72
C GLU A 142 -16.85 6.96 3.22
N GLU A 143 -16.59 7.92 4.11
CA GLU A 143 -15.28 8.08 4.73
C GLU A 143 -14.98 6.98 5.76
N VAL A 144 -13.69 6.75 6.02
CA VAL A 144 -13.27 5.90 7.13
C VAL A 144 -13.43 6.70 8.43
N PRO A 145 -14.15 6.18 9.45
CA PRO A 145 -14.21 6.85 10.75
C PRO A 145 -12.82 6.97 11.38
N THR A 146 -12.54 8.12 12.00
CA THR A 146 -11.27 8.41 12.66
C THR A 146 -10.88 7.32 13.66
N GLY A 147 -9.60 6.93 13.66
CA GLY A 147 -9.06 5.90 14.55
C GLY A 147 -9.39 4.44 14.18
N GLU A 148 -10.17 4.21 13.14
CA GLU A 148 -10.36 2.86 12.57
C GLU A 148 -9.08 2.35 11.90
N ASP A 149 -8.95 1.02 11.86
CA ASP A 149 -7.82 0.31 11.26
C ASP A 149 -7.96 0.20 9.74
N VAL A 150 -6.98 0.75 9.03
CA VAL A 150 -6.88 0.70 7.56
C VAL A 150 -5.69 -0.16 7.17
N ILE A 151 -5.95 -1.20 6.36
CA ILE A 151 -4.91 -2.13 5.89
C ILE A 151 -4.32 -1.61 4.59
N ILE A 152 -3.00 -1.49 4.54
CA ILE A 152 -2.23 -1.14 3.34
C ILE A 152 -1.41 -2.35 2.87
N SER A 153 -1.25 -2.51 1.57
CA SER A 153 -0.48 -3.63 1.00
C SER A 153 0.28 -3.26 -0.28
N GLY A 154 1.45 -3.86 -0.48
CA GLY A 154 2.30 -3.54 -1.61
C GLY A 154 3.69 -4.18 -1.61
N TRP A 155 4.59 -3.58 -2.38
CA TRP A 155 6.00 -3.96 -2.48
C TRP A 155 6.94 -2.74 -2.47
N GLY A 156 6.54 -1.62 -1.86
CA GLY A 156 7.43 -0.49 -1.64
C GLY A 156 8.62 -0.85 -0.75
N ARG A 157 9.64 0.01 -0.77
CA ARG A 157 10.93 -0.31 -0.12
C ARG A 157 10.77 -0.54 1.38
N LEU A 158 11.62 -1.41 1.93
CA LEU A 158 11.63 -1.73 3.37
C LEU A 158 11.91 -0.51 4.28
N TYR A 159 12.50 0.56 3.73
CA TYR A 159 12.84 1.82 4.37
C TYR A 159 13.32 2.80 3.29
N THR A 160 13.54 4.07 3.64
CA THR A 160 14.12 5.09 2.73
C THR A 160 15.43 4.59 2.11
N ASN A 161 15.49 4.55 0.77
CA ASN A 161 16.60 3.99 -0.03
C ASN A 161 16.91 2.49 0.21
N GLY A 162 16.08 1.77 0.98
CA GLY A 162 16.21 0.34 1.24
C GLY A 162 15.81 -0.55 0.05
N PRO A 163 15.94 -1.89 0.18
CA PRO A 163 15.58 -2.82 -0.87
C PRO A 163 14.06 -2.88 -1.09
N ILE A 164 13.66 -3.31 -2.28
CA ILE A 164 12.26 -3.58 -2.65
C ILE A 164 11.96 -5.06 -2.34
N PRO A 165 10.99 -5.38 -1.47
CA PRO A 165 10.67 -6.75 -1.06
C PRO A 165 10.36 -7.66 -2.26
N TYR A 166 10.63 -8.96 -2.11
CA TYR A 166 10.31 -9.96 -3.14
C TYR A 166 8.85 -10.44 -3.03
N ARG A 167 8.42 -10.76 -1.80
CA ARG A 167 7.04 -11.12 -1.46
C ARG A 167 6.27 -9.87 -1.05
N MET A 168 4.97 -9.81 -1.35
CA MET A 168 4.08 -8.71 -0.99
C MET A 168 3.99 -8.60 0.52
N GLN A 169 3.77 -7.38 1.00
CA GLN A 169 3.84 -7.00 2.39
C GLN A 169 2.57 -6.22 2.73
N TRP A 170 2.16 -6.26 3.99
CA TRP A 170 1.03 -5.47 4.47
C TRP A 170 1.25 -4.98 5.90
N ASN A 171 0.56 -3.90 6.26
CA ASN A 171 0.54 -3.33 7.61
C ASN A 171 -0.82 -2.65 7.87
N THR A 172 -1.09 -2.28 9.12
CA THR A 172 -2.29 -1.59 9.56
C THR A 172 -1.93 -0.21 10.09
N LEU A 173 -2.60 0.82 9.56
CA LEU A 173 -2.44 2.22 9.97
C LEU A 173 -3.79 2.77 10.47
N LYS A 174 -3.79 3.99 11.05
CA LYS A 174 -4.99 4.62 11.63
C LYS A 174 -5.50 5.78 10.77
N ALA A 175 -6.78 5.79 10.43
CA ALA A 175 -7.39 6.92 9.72
C ALA A 175 -7.42 8.19 10.59
N LEU A 176 -6.98 9.32 10.03
CA LEU A 176 -7.09 10.65 10.63
C LEU A 176 -8.27 11.45 10.05
N THR A 177 -8.73 12.45 10.80
CA THR A 177 -9.51 13.57 10.26
C THR A 177 -8.68 14.45 9.32
N VAL A 178 -9.37 15.31 8.56
CA VAL A 178 -8.76 16.37 7.75
C VAL A 178 -7.95 17.32 8.65
N ASP A 179 -8.52 17.75 9.79
CA ASP A 179 -7.86 18.68 10.72
C ASP A 179 -6.60 18.08 11.37
N GLU A 180 -6.64 16.81 11.81
CA GLU A 180 -5.45 16.11 12.32
C GLU A 180 -4.35 15.95 11.26
N CYS A 181 -4.72 15.83 9.98
CA CYS A 181 -3.74 15.80 8.90
C CYS A 181 -3.14 17.17 8.59
N GLU A 182 -3.95 18.24 8.63
CA GLU A 182 -3.46 19.62 8.52
C GLU A 182 -2.52 19.95 9.68
N GLU A 183 -2.86 19.60 10.92
CA GLU A 183 -1.99 19.81 12.09
C GLU A 183 -0.67 19.02 11.99
N ALA A 184 -0.73 17.77 11.51
CA ALA A 184 0.44 16.89 11.45
C ALA A 184 1.43 17.24 10.32
N ILE A 185 0.94 17.61 9.13
CA ILE A 185 1.77 17.77 7.92
C ILE A 185 1.46 19.01 7.06
N GLY A 186 0.46 19.83 7.41
CA GLY A 186 0.03 20.98 6.60
C GLY A 186 -0.59 20.61 5.26
N MET A 187 -1.29 19.47 5.21
CA MET A 187 -1.95 18.93 4.01
C MET A 187 -3.30 18.25 4.33
N GLY A 188 -4.21 18.94 5.02
CA GLY A 188 -5.59 18.51 5.18
C GLY A 188 -6.48 18.97 4.02
N ASP A 189 -7.13 18.03 3.32
CA ASP A 189 -8.11 18.32 2.28
C ASP A 189 -9.14 17.18 2.15
N ASP A 190 -10.38 17.49 1.72
CA ASP A 190 -11.45 16.50 1.53
C ASP A 190 -11.12 15.42 0.48
N SER A 191 -10.21 15.70 -0.45
CA SER A 191 -9.70 14.74 -1.43
C SER A 191 -8.65 13.77 -0.87
N LEU A 192 -8.18 13.95 0.37
CA LEU A 192 -7.14 13.14 1.00
C LEU A 192 -7.66 12.31 2.17
N ILE A 193 -7.12 11.11 2.33
CA ILE A 193 -7.15 10.37 3.59
C ILE A 193 -5.70 10.18 4.07
N CYS A 194 -5.44 10.62 5.29
CA CYS A 194 -4.12 10.50 5.91
C CYS A 194 -4.13 9.37 6.92
N LEU A 195 -3.08 8.54 6.89
CA LEU A 195 -2.98 7.34 7.71
C LEU A 195 -1.82 7.46 8.70
N ALA A 196 -2.15 7.65 9.98
CA ALA A 196 -1.19 7.74 11.07
C ALA A 196 -0.59 6.38 11.44
N HIS A 197 0.69 6.41 11.80
CA HIS A 197 1.44 5.24 12.23
C HIS A 197 2.60 5.62 13.15
N GLN A 198 3.19 4.62 13.80
CA GLN A 198 4.39 4.82 14.61
C GLN A 198 5.64 4.92 13.73
N ALA A 199 6.77 5.35 14.32
CA ALA A 199 8.06 5.29 13.64
C ALA A 199 8.37 3.86 13.16
N ASN A 200 9.07 3.75 12.02
CA ASN A 200 9.30 2.50 11.30
C ASN A 200 8.01 1.74 10.90
N ASN A 201 6.88 2.44 10.73
CA ASN A 201 5.67 1.90 10.12
C ASN A 201 5.28 2.69 8.86
N GLY A 202 4.29 2.23 8.09
CA GLY A 202 3.77 2.97 6.93
C GLY A 202 4.26 2.51 5.56
N ALA A 203 3.84 3.24 4.53
CA ALA A 203 4.17 3.02 3.13
C ALA A 203 5.59 3.49 2.77
N CYS A 204 6.04 3.15 1.57
CA CYS A 204 7.27 3.66 1.01
C CYS A 204 7.25 3.72 -0.52
N ASN A 205 8.27 4.36 -1.09
CA ASN A 205 8.55 4.38 -2.53
C ASN A 205 8.35 2.99 -3.18
N GLY A 206 7.36 2.89 -4.07
CA GLY A 206 6.90 1.65 -4.74
C GLY A 206 5.50 1.20 -4.31
N ASP A 207 5.03 1.58 -3.11
CA ASP A 207 3.64 1.36 -2.68
C ASP A 207 2.66 2.34 -3.34
N SER A 208 3.14 3.49 -3.80
CA SER A 208 2.42 4.49 -4.60
C SER A 208 1.43 3.86 -5.58
N GLY A 209 0.19 4.35 -5.62
CA GLY A 209 -0.91 3.78 -6.41
C GLY A 209 -1.52 2.49 -5.86
N GLY A 210 -0.90 1.87 -4.86
CA GLY A 210 -1.42 0.70 -4.16
C GLY A 210 -2.60 1.00 -3.23
N PRO A 211 -3.30 -0.04 -2.76
CA PRO A 211 -4.52 0.09 -1.98
C PRO A 211 -4.27 0.45 -0.52
N ALA A 212 -5.13 1.33 0.00
CA ALA A 212 -5.55 1.34 1.39
C ALA A 212 -6.99 0.81 1.47
N THR A 213 -7.24 -0.12 2.40
CA THR A 213 -8.50 -0.87 2.48
C THR A 213 -9.10 -0.88 3.88
N TYR A 214 -10.43 -0.85 3.96
CA TYR A 214 -11.18 -0.89 5.21
C TYR A 214 -12.50 -1.63 4.98
N LYS A 215 -12.81 -2.59 5.86
CA LYS A 215 -14.03 -3.43 5.81
C LYS A 215 -14.33 -4.01 4.39
N GLY A 216 -13.28 -4.40 3.66
CA GLY A 216 -13.37 -5.00 2.32
C GLY A 216 -13.52 -4.01 1.16
N LYS A 217 -13.53 -2.70 1.43
CA LYS A 217 -13.60 -1.64 0.41
C LYS A 217 -12.27 -0.90 0.26
N LEU A 218 -12.00 -0.40 -0.95
CA LEU A 218 -10.87 0.45 -1.28
C LEU A 218 -11.20 1.89 -0.85
N VAL A 219 -10.42 2.43 0.08
CA VAL A 219 -10.67 3.75 0.70
C VAL A 219 -9.63 4.80 0.30
N GLY A 220 -8.42 4.37 -0.03
CA GLY A 220 -7.34 5.26 -0.45
C GLY A 220 -6.46 4.65 -1.54
N VAL A 221 -5.86 5.52 -2.34
CA VAL A 221 -4.80 5.21 -3.32
C VAL A 221 -3.51 5.86 -2.82
N ALA A 222 -2.44 5.09 -2.61
CA ALA A 222 -1.20 5.61 -2.01
C ALA A 222 -0.59 6.75 -2.83
N GLY A 223 -0.47 7.94 -2.23
CA GLY A 223 0.02 9.15 -2.89
C GLY A 223 1.45 9.48 -2.50
N PHE A 224 1.68 9.80 -1.22
CA PHE A 224 2.95 10.36 -0.76
C PHE A 224 3.29 9.99 0.69
N VAL A 225 4.58 10.16 1.04
CA VAL A 225 5.11 9.95 2.40
C VAL A 225 5.86 11.22 2.85
N VAL A 226 5.73 11.61 4.12
CA VAL A 226 6.34 12.84 4.66
C VAL A 226 7.52 12.49 5.57
N GLY A 227 8.63 13.22 5.47
CA GLY A 227 9.85 12.96 6.24
C GLY A 227 10.62 11.69 5.86
N GLY A 228 10.22 11.01 4.78
CA GLY A 228 10.76 9.73 4.34
C GLY A 228 10.00 8.52 4.89
N CYS A 229 10.23 7.34 4.32
CA CYS A 229 9.51 6.13 4.68
C CYS A 229 9.80 5.70 6.11
N GLY A 230 8.78 5.41 6.90
CA GLY A 230 8.96 5.02 8.30
C GLY A 230 9.20 6.19 9.27
N SER A 231 8.84 7.42 8.88
CA SER A 231 8.88 8.58 9.78
C SER A 231 7.77 8.49 10.86
N THR A 232 7.58 9.56 11.63
CA THR A 232 6.46 9.71 12.57
C THR A 232 5.30 10.53 12.00
N TYR A 233 5.40 11.00 10.75
CA TYR A 233 4.32 11.71 10.07
C TYR A 233 3.35 10.71 9.45
N PRO A 234 2.06 11.03 9.32
CA PRO A 234 1.11 10.21 8.57
C PRO A 234 1.47 10.14 7.08
N ASP A 235 1.11 9.03 6.45
CA ASP A 235 1.18 8.83 5.00
C ASP A 235 -0.09 9.35 4.31
N GLY A 236 0.05 9.93 3.11
CA GLY A 236 -1.02 10.56 2.35
C GLY A 236 -1.55 9.70 1.20
N TYR A 237 -2.88 9.58 1.10
CA TYR A 237 -3.59 8.80 0.09
C TYR A 237 -4.70 9.64 -0.56
N ALA A 238 -4.90 9.49 -1.87
CA ALA A 238 -6.06 10.07 -2.54
C ALA A 238 -7.34 9.32 -2.11
N LYS A 239 -8.34 10.03 -1.59
CA LYS A 239 -9.56 9.49 -0.98
C LYS A 239 -10.50 8.95 -2.06
N VAL A 240 -10.76 7.64 -2.03
CA VAL A 240 -11.53 6.97 -3.08
C VAL A 240 -12.99 7.42 -3.10
N ALA A 241 -13.60 7.67 -1.93
CA ALA A 241 -14.97 8.17 -1.85
C ALA A 241 -15.13 9.54 -2.53
N TYR A 242 -14.15 10.44 -2.39
CA TYR A 242 -14.12 11.76 -3.04
C TYR A 242 -13.97 11.63 -4.57
N HIS A 243 -13.01 10.84 -5.04
CA HIS A 243 -12.79 10.64 -6.48
C HIS A 243 -13.79 9.69 -7.15
N ARG A 244 -14.73 9.09 -6.39
CA ARG A 244 -15.59 8.01 -6.85
C ARG A 244 -16.38 8.38 -8.11
N ALA A 245 -16.94 9.58 -8.17
CA ALA A 245 -17.72 10.04 -9.32
C ALA A 245 -16.89 10.03 -10.62
N TRP A 246 -15.64 10.48 -10.57
CA TRP A 246 -14.71 10.45 -11.71
C TRP A 246 -14.35 9.01 -12.10
N ILE A 247 -14.12 8.13 -11.12
CA ILE A 247 -13.85 6.71 -11.37
C ILE A 247 -15.06 6.05 -12.06
N ARG A 248 -16.27 6.28 -11.55
CA ARG A 248 -17.54 5.78 -12.13
C ARG A 248 -17.69 6.16 -13.60
N GLU A 249 -17.54 7.45 -13.89
CA GLU A 249 -17.72 8.03 -15.24
C GLU A 249 -16.77 7.40 -16.26
N ASN A 250 -15.55 7.04 -15.84
CA ASN A 250 -14.49 6.58 -16.75
C ASN A 250 -14.30 5.05 -16.78
N ALA A 251 -14.69 4.32 -15.72
CA ALA A 251 -14.51 2.87 -15.60
C ALA A 251 -15.82 2.04 -15.50
N GLY A 252 -16.96 2.66 -15.22
CA GLY A 252 -18.27 2.00 -15.17
C GLY A 252 -18.52 1.10 -13.96
N VAL A 253 -18.00 1.49 -12.78
CA VAL A 253 -18.10 0.77 -11.48
C VAL A 253 -18.69 1.65 -10.38
#